data_AF-A0A9N9IT61-F1
#
_entry.id   AF-A0A9N9IT61-F1
#
_cell.length_a   1.000
_cell.length_b   1.000
_cell.length_c   1.000
_cell.angle_alpha   90.00
_cell.angle_beta   90.00
_cell.angle_gamma   90.00
#
_symmetry.space_group_name_H-M   'P 1'
#
loop_
_entity.id
_entity.type
_entity.pdbx_description
1 polymer ?
#
loop_
_entity_poly.entity_id
_entity_poly.type
_entity_poly.pdbx_seq_one_letter_code
_entity_poly.pdbx_strand_id
1 'polypeptide(L)'
;KRVSTRSEDYKQGVKILCQDGEVDVTEAKHIIINAPSAKSGDSFCSIQMVGTELPQTETRQCKLVKQIISQERFKDEYEKATSPGDTFILYTSASSKKLELHQPMSAIVSKDNCEEYFGPFAGRCYNYAMEQPNLNEATYTQLTGINCVGEARARIIIEERNKRKFSGIDDCERRTKIPRIYLEPFF
;
A
#
# COMPACT_ATOMS: atom_id res chain seq x y z
N LYS A 1 -15.66 8.91 6.42
CA LYS A 1 -16.65 8.22 7.29
C LYS A 1 -16.22 6.76 7.48
N ARG A 2 -16.80 6.01 8.43
CA ARG A 2 -16.61 4.56 8.54
C ARG A 2 -17.78 3.91 7.82
N VAL A 3 -17.52 3.30 6.67
CA VAL A 3 -18.54 2.70 5.81
C VAL A 3 -18.16 1.25 5.52
N SER A 4 -19.16 0.45 5.14
CA SER A 4 -18.92 -0.91 4.67
C SER A 4 -18.08 -0.89 3.38
N THR A 5 -17.36 -1.95 3.10
CA THR A 5 -16.68 -2.14 1.81
C THR A 5 -17.35 -3.23 0.97
N ARG A 6 -18.42 -3.85 1.48
CA ARG A 6 -19.13 -4.96 0.85
C ARG A 6 -20.04 -4.43 -0.25
N SER A 7 -19.94 -4.97 -1.47
CA SER A 7 -20.74 -4.48 -2.61
C SER A 7 -22.25 -4.60 -2.40
N GLU A 8 -22.72 -5.56 -1.61
CA GLU A 8 -24.16 -5.73 -1.32
C GLU A 8 -24.80 -4.51 -0.66
N ASP A 9 -24.01 -3.70 0.05
CA ASP A 9 -24.47 -2.49 0.73
C ASP A 9 -24.66 -1.29 -0.23
N TYR A 10 -24.27 -1.43 -1.51
CA TYR A 10 -24.24 -0.33 -2.49
C TYR A 10 -25.09 -0.57 -3.74
N LYS A 11 -25.77 -1.71 -3.87
CA LYS A 11 -26.49 -2.15 -5.10
C LYS A 11 -27.65 -1.24 -5.56
N GLN A 12 -27.98 -0.18 -4.82
CA GLN A 12 -29.11 0.73 -5.11
C GLN A 12 -28.70 2.20 -5.32
N GLY A 13 -27.47 2.46 -5.76
CA GLY A 13 -26.99 3.85 -5.97
C GLY A 13 -26.82 4.60 -4.65
N VAL A 14 -26.42 3.87 -3.60
CA VAL A 14 -26.21 4.44 -2.26
C VAL A 14 -25.06 5.43 -2.34
N LYS A 15 -25.34 6.68 -1.99
CA LYS A 15 -24.36 7.74 -1.94
C LYS A 15 -23.64 7.78 -0.61
N ILE A 16 -22.34 7.92 -0.66
CA ILE A 16 -21.49 8.13 0.50
C ILE A 16 -21.12 9.60 0.57
N LEU A 17 -21.39 10.23 1.70
CA LEU A 17 -20.87 11.57 1.96
C LEU A 17 -19.38 11.50 2.28
N CYS A 18 -18.58 11.99 1.33
CA CYS A 18 -17.14 12.20 1.39
C CYS A 18 -16.82 13.67 1.73
N GLN A 19 -15.54 14.01 1.83
CA GLN A 19 -15.10 15.37 2.15
C GLN A 19 -15.54 16.39 1.09
N ASP A 20 -15.47 16.02 -0.19
CA ASP A 20 -15.75 16.89 -1.33
C ASP A 20 -17.17 16.73 -1.89
N GLY A 21 -18.06 16.07 -1.14
CA GLY A 21 -19.46 15.89 -1.50
C GLY A 21 -19.93 14.44 -1.47
N GLU A 22 -21.09 14.20 -2.08
CA GLU A 22 -21.67 12.86 -2.18
C GLU A 22 -21.08 12.10 -3.37
N VAL A 23 -20.64 10.87 -3.10
CA VAL A 23 -20.09 9.96 -4.10
C VAL A 23 -21.01 8.76 -4.25
N ASP A 24 -21.47 8.50 -5.47
CA ASP A 24 -22.09 7.23 -5.82
C ASP A 24 -20.98 6.20 -6.09
N VAL A 25 -20.96 5.14 -5.28
CA VAL A 25 -19.96 4.06 -5.38
C VAL A 25 -20.08 3.33 -6.72
N THR A 26 -21.30 3.17 -7.22
CA THR A 26 -21.60 2.36 -8.41
C THR A 26 -21.08 2.97 -9.71
N GLU A 27 -20.74 4.27 -9.70
CA GLU A 27 -20.16 4.94 -10.86
C GLU A 27 -18.73 4.48 -11.19
N ALA A 28 -18.05 3.79 -10.26
CA ALA A 28 -16.68 3.29 -10.44
C ALA A 28 -15.64 4.36 -10.83
N LYS A 29 -15.85 5.61 -10.40
CA LYS A 29 -14.95 6.76 -10.67
C LYS A 29 -14.03 7.13 -9.52
N HIS A 30 -14.26 6.58 -8.33
CA HIS A 30 -13.62 7.03 -7.10
C HIS A 30 -13.00 5.87 -6.35
N ILE A 31 -11.85 6.14 -5.74
CA ILE A 31 -11.31 5.33 -4.64
C ILE A 31 -11.75 6.01 -3.34
N ILE A 32 -12.48 5.27 -2.52
CA ILE A 32 -12.98 5.75 -1.23
C ILE A 32 -12.02 5.27 -0.15
N ILE A 33 -11.52 6.22 0.65
CA ILE A 33 -10.66 5.94 1.80
C ILE A 33 -11.53 5.96 3.05
N ASN A 34 -11.54 4.84 3.76
CA ASN A 34 -12.30 4.69 4.99
C ASN A 34 -11.63 5.46 6.13
N ALA A 35 -12.44 5.97 7.06
CA ALA A 35 -11.91 6.64 8.23
C ALA A 35 -11.17 5.63 9.15
N PRO A 36 -10.17 6.09 9.92
CA PRO A 36 -9.45 5.23 10.85
C PRO A 36 -10.38 4.43 11.77
N SER A 37 -9.96 3.20 12.06
CA SER A 37 -10.70 2.24 12.89
C SER A 37 -12.03 1.77 12.30
N ALA A 38 -12.25 1.91 10.98
CA ALA A 38 -13.34 1.22 10.30
C ALA A 38 -13.22 -0.31 10.52
N LYS A 39 -14.37 -0.98 10.71
CA LYS A 39 -14.40 -2.44 10.86
C LYS A 39 -14.12 -3.17 9.55
N SER A 40 -14.47 -2.56 8.43
CA SER A 40 -14.28 -3.07 7.07
C SER A 40 -12.87 -2.78 6.53
N GLY A 41 -12.67 -2.82 5.21
CA GLY A 41 -11.38 -2.46 4.58
C GLY A 41 -11.05 -0.96 4.68
N ASP A 42 -9.77 -0.63 4.52
CA ASP A 42 -9.26 0.75 4.65
C ASP A 42 -9.49 1.60 3.40
N SER A 43 -9.54 1.00 2.21
CA SER A 43 -9.99 1.68 1.01
C SER A 43 -10.68 0.71 0.06
N PHE A 44 -11.54 1.23 -0.80
CA PHE A 44 -12.24 0.43 -1.78
C PHE A 44 -12.63 1.25 -3.00
N CYS A 45 -12.88 0.57 -4.10
CA CYS A 45 -13.48 1.15 -5.29
C CYS A 45 -14.42 0.12 -5.94
N SER A 46 -15.41 0.62 -6.66
CA SER A 46 -16.25 -0.24 -7.48
C SER A 46 -15.49 -0.67 -8.74
N ILE A 47 -15.63 -1.94 -9.11
CA ILE A 47 -15.06 -2.53 -10.31
C ILE A 47 -16.15 -3.25 -11.11
N GLN A 48 -16.12 -3.08 -12.43
CA GLN A 48 -17.01 -3.84 -13.33
C GLN A 48 -16.23 -5.03 -13.88
N MET A 49 -16.57 -6.22 -13.40
CA MET A 49 -15.97 -7.45 -13.93
C MET A 49 -16.64 -7.84 -15.26
N VAL A 50 -15.86 -8.39 -16.18
CA VAL A 50 -16.41 -8.91 -17.43
C VAL A 50 -17.37 -10.06 -17.11
N GLY A 51 -18.61 -9.96 -17.59
CA GLY A 51 -19.63 -10.99 -17.36
C GLY A 51 -20.46 -10.84 -16.08
N THR A 52 -20.25 -9.79 -15.29
CA THR A 52 -21.16 -9.45 -14.17
C THR A 52 -22.11 -8.33 -14.56
N GLU A 53 -23.38 -8.40 -14.14
CA GLU A 53 -24.35 -7.31 -14.36
C GLU A 53 -24.17 -6.17 -13.36
N LEU A 54 -23.85 -6.50 -12.11
CA LEU A 54 -23.69 -5.53 -11.03
C LEU A 54 -22.21 -5.30 -10.70
N PRO A 55 -21.81 -4.05 -10.42
CA PRO A 55 -20.45 -3.75 -9.96
C PRO A 55 -20.12 -4.48 -8.66
N GLN A 56 -18.89 -4.94 -8.54
CA GLN A 56 -18.31 -5.51 -7.32
C GLN A 56 -17.39 -4.49 -6.67
N THR A 57 -16.95 -4.71 -5.44
CA THR A 57 -15.91 -3.87 -4.84
C THR A 57 -14.55 -4.54 -4.88
N GLU A 58 -13.52 -3.77 -5.21
CA GLU A 58 -12.15 -4.11 -4.83
C GLU A 58 -11.86 -3.43 -3.50
N THR A 59 -11.58 -4.23 -2.47
CA THR A 59 -11.27 -3.76 -1.13
C THR A 59 -9.80 -3.99 -0.81
N ARG A 60 -9.17 -2.96 -0.23
CA ARG A 60 -7.76 -2.93 0.15
C ARG A 60 -7.62 -2.73 1.66
N GLN A 61 -6.85 -3.59 2.31
CA GLN A 61 -6.60 -3.58 3.75
C GLN A 61 -5.11 -3.31 4.05
N CYS A 62 -4.81 -2.18 4.69
CA CYS A 62 -3.45 -1.72 5.01
C CYS A 62 -3.18 -1.54 6.52
N LYS A 63 -4.18 -1.65 7.40
CA LYS A 63 -4.03 -1.47 8.86
C LYS A 63 -3.14 -2.50 9.52
N LEU A 64 -2.91 -3.64 8.88
CA LEU A 64 -2.07 -4.75 9.37
C LEU A 64 -0.69 -4.77 8.71
N VAL A 65 -0.28 -3.66 8.08
CA VAL A 65 0.92 -3.65 7.24
C VAL A 65 2.19 -4.08 7.96
N LYS A 66 2.31 -3.88 9.28
CA LYS A 66 3.50 -4.30 10.06
C LYS A 66 3.36 -5.67 10.75
N GLN A 67 2.33 -6.45 10.42
CA GLN A 67 2.00 -7.69 11.16
C GLN A 67 2.21 -8.96 10.32
N ILE A 68 2.67 -10.04 10.98
CA ILE A 68 2.60 -11.39 10.42
C ILE A 68 1.14 -11.82 10.42
N ILE A 69 0.64 -12.23 9.25
CA ILE A 69 -0.78 -12.57 9.06
C ILE A 69 -0.96 -14.08 9.19
N SER A 70 -1.83 -14.49 10.11
CA SER A 70 -2.26 -15.90 10.24
C SER A 70 -3.43 -16.21 9.30
N GLN A 71 -3.69 -17.50 9.09
CA GLN A 71 -4.82 -17.97 8.29
C GLN A 71 -6.17 -17.48 8.82
N GLU A 72 -6.38 -17.62 10.12
CA GLU A 72 -7.57 -17.12 10.80
C GLU A 72 -7.70 -15.62 10.63
N ARG A 73 -6.61 -14.86 10.81
CA ARG A 73 -6.65 -13.40 10.70
C ARG A 73 -6.98 -12.94 9.28
N PHE A 74 -6.42 -13.58 8.26
CA PHE A 74 -6.72 -13.27 6.87
C PHE A 74 -8.20 -13.51 6.56
N LYS A 75 -8.72 -14.69 6.94
CA LYS A 75 -10.13 -15.05 6.79
C LYS A 75 -11.05 -14.03 7.46
N ASP A 76 -10.73 -13.67 8.70
CA ASP A 76 -11.47 -12.69 9.49
C ASP A 76 -11.56 -11.32 8.82
N GLU A 77 -10.44 -10.82 8.28
CA GLU A 77 -10.42 -9.53 7.60
C GLU A 77 -11.14 -9.57 6.25
N TYR A 78 -11.02 -10.69 5.52
CA TYR A 78 -11.77 -10.93 4.29
C TYR A 78 -13.29 -10.91 4.56
N GLU A 79 -13.79 -11.70 5.50
CA GLU A 79 -15.23 -11.82 5.79
C GLU A 79 -15.87 -10.49 6.24
N LYS A 80 -15.11 -9.64 6.93
CA LYS A 80 -15.57 -8.30 7.36
C LYS A 80 -15.62 -7.29 6.20
N ALA A 81 -14.87 -7.54 5.13
CA ALA A 81 -14.60 -6.59 4.06
C ALA A 81 -15.38 -6.88 2.77
N THR A 82 -15.80 -8.12 2.52
CA THR A 82 -16.31 -8.54 1.21
C THR A 82 -17.71 -9.14 1.22
N SER A 83 -18.42 -8.98 0.12
CA SER A 83 -19.53 -9.81 -0.34
C SER A 83 -19.04 -10.85 -1.36
N PRO A 84 -19.84 -11.90 -1.67
CA PRO A 84 -19.53 -12.82 -2.75
C PRO A 84 -19.32 -12.08 -4.09
N GLY A 85 -18.16 -12.26 -4.71
CA GLY A 85 -17.77 -11.60 -5.96
C GLY A 85 -16.84 -10.40 -5.79
N ASP A 86 -16.72 -9.85 -4.57
CA ASP A 86 -15.77 -8.77 -4.27
C ASP A 86 -14.33 -9.29 -4.30
N THR A 87 -13.40 -8.40 -4.64
CA THR A 87 -11.96 -8.66 -4.59
C THR A 87 -11.38 -8.11 -3.30
N PHE A 88 -10.52 -8.88 -2.62
CA PHE A 88 -9.87 -8.47 -1.38
C PHE A 88 -8.36 -8.52 -1.50
N ILE A 89 -7.69 -7.42 -1.16
CA ILE A 89 -6.23 -7.33 -1.14
C ILE A 89 -5.77 -6.89 0.24
N LEU A 90 -4.99 -7.73 0.92
CA LEU A 90 -4.36 -7.40 2.19
C LEU A 90 -2.88 -7.08 1.98
N TYR A 91 -2.42 -5.99 2.56
CA TYR A 91 -1.02 -5.57 2.51
C TYR A 91 -0.30 -5.85 3.82
N THR A 92 0.89 -6.44 3.74
CA THR A 92 1.82 -6.64 4.86
C THR A 92 3.28 -6.50 4.42
N SER A 93 4.14 -6.06 5.33
CA SER A 93 5.60 -6.02 5.18
C SER A 93 6.26 -7.27 5.79
N ALA A 94 5.48 -8.14 6.43
CA ALA A 94 5.92 -9.46 6.84
C ALA A 94 5.90 -10.45 5.67
N SER A 95 6.62 -11.56 5.83
CA SER A 95 6.52 -12.69 4.89
C SER A 95 5.17 -13.40 5.04
N SER A 96 4.60 -13.84 3.91
CA SER A 96 3.35 -14.60 3.83
C SER A 96 3.52 -16.00 3.23
N LYS A 97 4.75 -16.53 3.09
CA LYS A 97 5.01 -17.85 2.48
C LYS A 97 4.25 -19.03 3.08
N LYS A 98 3.80 -18.92 4.33
CA LYS A 98 3.05 -19.96 5.05
C LYS A 98 1.53 -19.76 4.99
N LEU A 99 1.07 -18.68 4.38
CA LEU A 99 -0.35 -18.37 4.23
C LEU A 99 -0.86 -18.96 2.92
N GLU A 100 -1.88 -19.78 2.99
CA GLU A 100 -2.61 -20.33 1.85
C GLU A 100 -3.90 -19.54 1.66
N LEU A 101 -4.10 -19.00 0.45
CA LEU A 101 -5.29 -18.22 0.13
C LEU A 101 -6.45 -19.13 -0.25
N HIS A 102 -7.31 -19.45 0.72
CA HIS A 102 -8.51 -20.26 0.49
C HIS A 102 -9.73 -19.44 0.10
N GLN A 103 -9.73 -18.13 0.40
CA GLN A 103 -10.84 -17.23 0.10
C GLN A 103 -10.82 -16.88 -1.40
N PRO A 104 -11.98 -16.95 -2.08
CA PRO A 104 -12.06 -16.62 -3.50
C PRO A 104 -11.75 -15.14 -3.73
N MET A 105 -11.22 -14.81 -4.91
CA MET A 105 -10.95 -13.42 -5.32
C MET A 105 -10.12 -12.63 -4.29
N SER A 106 -9.22 -13.32 -3.59
CA SER A 106 -8.41 -12.72 -2.55
C SER A 106 -6.93 -12.75 -2.92
N ALA A 107 -6.19 -11.77 -2.41
CA ALA A 107 -4.76 -11.63 -2.61
C ALA A 107 -4.10 -11.11 -1.32
N ILE A 108 -2.83 -11.48 -1.15
CA ILE A 108 -1.95 -10.85 -0.17
C ILE A 108 -0.73 -10.28 -0.88
N VAL A 109 -0.46 -9.02 -0.61
CA VAL A 109 0.78 -8.36 -1.01
C VAL A 109 1.65 -8.31 0.25
N SER A 110 2.75 -9.05 0.21
CA SER A 110 3.63 -9.29 1.34
C SER A 110 5.08 -8.94 1.00
N LYS A 111 5.99 -9.10 1.95
CA LYS A 111 7.44 -9.00 1.70
C LYS A 111 7.89 -9.85 0.50
N ASP A 112 7.23 -10.98 0.27
CA ASP A 112 7.69 -11.99 -0.68
C ASP A 112 7.34 -11.67 -2.14
N ASN A 113 6.33 -10.82 -2.37
CA ASN A 113 5.83 -10.49 -3.72
C ASN A 113 5.58 -8.97 -3.93
N CYS A 114 5.97 -8.12 -2.97
CA CYS A 114 5.80 -6.66 -3.07
C CYS A 114 6.45 -6.07 -4.33
N GLU A 115 7.65 -6.54 -4.69
CA GLU A 115 8.34 -6.10 -5.92
C GLU A 115 7.62 -6.52 -7.20
N GLU A 116 7.04 -7.72 -7.22
CA GLU A 116 6.26 -8.21 -8.36
C GLU A 116 4.96 -7.44 -8.52
N TYR A 117 4.25 -7.19 -7.41
CA TYR A 117 2.96 -6.50 -7.42
C TYR A 117 3.07 -5.02 -7.79
N PHE A 118 4.02 -4.29 -7.18
CA PHE A 118 4.18 -2.85 -7.41
C PHE A 118 5.20 -2.50 -8.51
N GLY A 119 6.01 -3.46 -8.96
CA GLY A 119 7.03 -3.25 -9.97
C GLY A 119 7.98 -2.08 -9.62
N PRO A 120 8.23 -1.15 -10.56
CA PRO A 120 9.08 0.03 -10.32
C PRO A 120 8.62 0.96 -9.17
N PHE A 121 7.41 0.77 -8.64
CA PHE A 121 6.85 1.55 -7.56
C PHE A 121 7.01 0.88 -6.18
N ALA A 122 7.54 -0.35 -6.11
CA ALA A 122 7.65 -1.11 -4.87
C ALA A 122 8.40 -0.37 -3.75
N GLY A 123 9.46 0.36 -4.10
CA GLY A 123 10.20 1.19 -3.14
C GLY A 123 9.34 2.26 -2.48
N ARG A 124 8.49 2.95 -3.27
CA ARG A 124 7.57 3.99 -2.75
C ARG A 124 6.56 3.35 -1.80
N CYS A 125 5.94 2.25 -2.22
CA CYS A 125 4.96 1.53 -1.43
C CYS A 125 5.56 1.00 -0.12
N TYR A 126 6.78 0.47 -0.16
CA TYR A 126 7.51 0.04 1.02
C TYR A 126 7.73 1.20 2.01
N ASN A 127 8.19 2.36 1.52
CA ASN A 127 8.45 3.52 2.36
C ASN A 127 7.18 4.08 3.02
N TYR A 128 6.01 4.00 2.36
CA TYR A 128 4.73 4.34 2.99
C TYR A 128 4.25 3.27 3.99
N ALA A 129 4.58 2.01 3.75
CA ALA A 129 4.23 0.88 4.61
C ALA A 129 5.09 0.78 5.88
N MET A 130 6.32 1.30 5.82
CA MET A 130 7.35 1.15 6.84
C MET A 130 7.77 2.50 7.44
N GLU A 131 8.70 2.44 8.38
CA GLU A 131 9.40 3.65 8.83
C GLU A 131 10.30 4.21 7.72
N GLN A 132 10.65 5.49 7.85
CA GLN A 132 11.58 6.16 6.96
C GLN A 132 12.86 5.32 6.84
N PRO A 133 13.31 4.99 5.62
CA PRO A 133 14.49 4.16 5.44
C PRO A 133 15.72 4.90 5.97
N ASN A 134 16.53 4.24 6.80
CA ASN A 134 17.81 4.79 7.23
C ASN A 134 18.76 4.85 6.02
N LEU A 135 19.21 6.04 5.62
CA LEU A 135 20.06 6.22 4.43
C LEU A 135 21.36 5.38 4.47
N ASN A 136 21.89 5.10 5.65
CA ASN A 136 23.09 4.29 5.83
C ASN A 136 22.85 2.78 5.65
N GLU A 137 21.61 2.32 5.71
CA GLU A 137 21.23 0.89 5.68
C GLU A 137 20.27 0.56 4.53
N ALA A 138 19.63 1.57 3.95
CA ALA A 138 18.56 1.43 2.96
C ALA A 138 19.00 0.58 1.75
N THR A 139 18.18 -0.35 1.30
CA THR A 139 18.43 -1.09 0.05
C THR A 139 18.31 -0.16 -1.15
N TYR A 140 18.80 -0.61 -2.32
CA TYR A 140 18.64 0.13 -3.57
C TYR A 140 17.16 0.47 -3.85
N THR A 141 16.26 -0.51 -3.69
CA THR A 141 14.81 -0.33 -3.86
C THR A 141 14.22 0.69 -2.88
N GLN A 142 14.68 0.71 -1.62
CA GLN A 142 14.22 1.70 -0.63
C GLN A 142 14.67 3.12 -0.98
N LEU A 143 15.90 3.27 -1.48
CA LEU A 143 16.43 4.56 -1.94
C LEU A 143 15.66 5.08 -3.16
N THR A 144 15.44 4.23 -4.17
CA THR A 144 14.70 4.61 -5.38
C THR A 144 13.20 4.82 -5.15
N GLY A 145 12.72 4.39 -3.99
CA GLY A 145 11.39 4.64 -3.48
C GLY A 145 11.14 6.06 -2.97
N ILE A 146 12.17 6.90 -2.81
CA ILE A 146 11.99 8.30 -2.40
C ILE A 146 11.85 9.19 -3.63
N ASN A 147 10.91 10.14 -3.56
CA ASN A 147 10.67 11.07 -4.67
C ASN A 147 11.98 11.80 -5.03
N CYS A 148 12.24 11.93 -6.33
CA CYS A 148 13.46 12.52 -6.88
C CYS A 148 14.78 11.79 -6.53
N VAL A 149 14.77 10.62 -5.88
CA VAL A 149 15.96 9.76 -5.75
C VAL A 149 15.86 8.67 -6.81
N GLY A 150 16.23 8.99 -8.06
CA GLY A 150 16.30 8.00 -9.15
C GLY A 150 17.52 7.10 -9.05
N GLU A 151 17.65 6.15 -9.98
CA GLU A 151 18.74 5.16 -10.03
C GLU A 151 20.14 5.78 -9.87
N ALA A 152 20.41 6.86 -10.61
CA ALA A 152 21.71 7.54 -10.58
C ALA A 152 22.05 8.07 -9.18
N ARG A 153 21.07 8.67 -8.50
CA ARG A 153 21.25 9.20 -7.14
C ARG A 153 21.37 8.07 -6.12
N ALA A 154 20.60 7.00 -6.27
CA ALA A 154 20.70 5.83 -5.41
C ALA A 154 22.09 5.17 -5.50
N ARG A 155 22.67 5.05 -6.70
CA ARG A 155 24.05 4.53 -6.88
C ARG A 155 25.08 5.41 -6.17
N ILE A 156 25.02 6.73 -6.36
CA ILE A 156 25.92 7.69 -5.69
C ILE A 156 25.83 7.54 -4.15
N ILE A 157 24.62 7.45 -3.61
CA ILE A 157 24.40 7.27 -2.16
C ILE A 157 25.05 5.97 -1.66
N ILE A 158 24.84 4.85 -2.37
CA ILE A 158 25.40 3.55 -2.00
C ILE A 158 26.93 3.57 -2.08
N GLU A 159 27.48 4.12 -3.15
CA GLU A 159 28.94 4.24 -3.34
C GLU A 159 29.57 5.07 -2.22
N GLU A 160 29.00 6.23 -1.90
CA GLU A 160 29.51 7.09 -0.84
C GLU A 160 29.39 6.45 0.54
N ARG A 161 28.21 5.94 0.93
CA ARG A 161 28.06 5.36 2.27
C ARG A 161 28.92 4.12 2.50
N ASN A 162 29.27 3.39 1.44
CA ASN A 162 30.15 2.22 1.51
C ASN A 162 31.61 2.62 1.77
N LYS A 163 32.04 3.83 1.37
CA LYS A 163 33.33 4.40 1.77
C LYS A 163 33.34 4.74 3.26
N ARG A 164 32.27 5.39 3.73
CA ARG A 164 32.02 5.74 5.13
C ARG A 164 30.55 6.10 5.32
N LYS A 165 29.95 5.62 6.41
CA LYS A 165 28.59 6.02 6.81
C LYS A 165 28.47 7.53 6.95
N PHE A 166 27.34 8.09 6.54
CA PHE A 166 27.06 9.51 6.71
C PHE A 166 26.77 9.81 8.18
N SER A 167 27.32 10.90 8.69
CA SER A 167 27.10 11.36 10.07
C SER A 167 25.85 12.23 10.22
N GLY A 168 25.25 12.65 9.11
CA GLY A 168 24.07 13.51 9.07
C GLY A 168 23.79 13.99 7.64
N ILE A 169 22.68 14.71 7.48
CA ILE A 169 22.22 15.21 6.18
C ILE A 169 23.23 16.16 5.52
N ASP A 170 23.93 17.00 6.29
CA ASP A 170 24.96 17.93 5.77
C ASP A 170 26.16 17.18 5.16
N ASP A 171 26.60 16.11 5.81
CA ASP A 171 27.68 15.27 5.30
C ASP A 171 27.25 14.54 4.03
N CYS A 172 25.99 14.09 3.99
CA CYS A 172 25.41 13.43 2.82
C CYS A 172 25.31 14.38 1.61
N GLU A 173 24.74 15.57 1.79
CA GLU A 173 24.63 16.60 0.75
C GLU A 173 26.01 16.99 0.21
N ARG A 174 26.98 17.24 1.11
CA ARG A 174 28.33 17.63 0.72
C ARG A 174 29.02 16.57 -0.16
N ARG A 175 28.83 15.29 0.16
CA ARG A 175 29.52 14.16 -0.49
C ARG A 175 28.83 13.68 -1.75
N THR A 176 27.49 13.63 -1.75
CA THR A 176 26.70 13.13 -2.88
C THR A 176 26.31 14.23 -3.87
N LYS A 177 26.38 15.49 -3.46
CA LYS A 177 25.85 16.66 -4.20
C LYS A 177 24.35 16.58 -4.48
N ILE A 178 23.63 15.72 -3.75
CA ILE A 178 22.17 15.63 -3.81
C ILE A 178 21.59 16.74 -2.92
N PRO A 179 20.67 17.59 -3.45
CA PRO A 179 20.05 18.64 -2.67
C PRO A 179 19.39 18.13 -1.38
N ARG A 180 19.57 18.88 -0.28
CA ARG A 180 19.01 18.57 1.05
C ARG A 180 17.54 18.14 1.03
N ILE A 181 16.70 18.84 0.27
CA ILE A 181 15.25 18.56 0.17
C ILE A 181 14.94 17.11 -0.26
N TYR A 182 15.84 16.45 -0.99
CA TYR A 182 15.67 15.05 -1.40
C TYR A 182 16.28 14.05 -0.41
N LEU A 183 17.05 14.54 0.58
CA LEU A 183 17.68 13.75 1.63
C LEU A 183 16.92 13.82 2.96
N GLU A 184 16.14 14.87 3.19
CA GLU A 184 15.26 15.03 4.37
C GLU A 184 14.36 13.83 4.65
N PRO A 185 13.80 13.10 3.66
CA PRO A 185 12.99 11.92 3.96
C PRO A 185 13.72 10.77 4.66
N PHE A 186 15.06 10.84 4.83
CA PHE A 186 15.87 9.79 5.45
C PHE A 186 16.50 10.18 6.81
N PHE A 187 16.30 11.41 7.29
CA PHE A 187 16.90 11.95 8.52
C PHE A 187 15.86 12.66 9.38
#